data_AF-A0A1Q8QWU4-F1
#
_entry.id   AF-A0A1Q8QWU4-F1
#
_cell.length_a   1.000
_cell.length_b   1.000
_cell.length_c   1.000
_cell.angle_alpha   90.00
_cell.angle_beta   90.00
_cell.angle_gamma   90.00
#
_symmetry.space_group_name_H-M   'P 1'
#
loop_
_entity.id
_entity.type
_entity.pdbx_description
1 polymer ?
#
loop_
_entity_poly.entity_id
_entity_poly.type
_entity_poly.pdbx_seq_one_letter_code
_entity_poly.pdbx_strand_id
1 'polypeptide(L)'
;MQGMTFLVMLPIYGLSVFLEPLHNYLRSHPWWIRGLIYLATIWAIEFSSGIILALILGNCPWHYSDPLNVNGYITLRMAPEWFLAGLGFEFIHDFLDTLPLKI
;
A
#
# COMPACT_ATOMS: atom_id res chain seq x y z
N MET A 1 5.26 19.03 16.01
CA MET A 1 4.18 19.13 15.01
C MET A 1 3.68 17.71 14.74
N GLN A 2 2.68 17.25 15.48
CA GLN A 2 2.19 15.87 15.48
C GLN A 2 0.68 15.93 15.25
N GLY A 3 0.23 15.61 14.04
CA GLY A 3 -1.20 15.64 13.69
C GLY A 3 -1.49 15.63 12.19
N MET A 4 -0.58 16.18 11.37
CA MET A 4 -0.74 16.20 9.90
C MET A 4 -0.52 14.83 9.24
N THR A 5 0.26 13.94 9.84
CA THR A 5 0.60 12.63 9.27
C THR A 5 -0.61 11.68 9.18
N PHE A 6 -1.53 11.72 10.15
CA PHE A 6 -2.66 10.80 10.20
C PHE A 6 -3.73 11.08 9.14
N LEU A 7 -4.08 12.35 8.91
CA LEU A 7 -5.11 12.73 7.94
C LEU A 7 -4.66 12.47 6.49
N VAL A 8 -3.36 12.61 6.23
CA VAL A 8 -2.78 12.41 4.90
C VAL A 8 -2.55 10.92 4.60
N MET A 9 -2.29 10.10 5.61
CA MET A 9 -2.21 8.65 5.46
C MET A 9 -3.57 7.99 5.25
N LEU A 10 -4.67 8.58 5.73
CA LEU A 10 -6.02 8.06 5.56
C LEU A 10 -6.42 7.79 4.09
N PRO A 11 -6.27 8.74 3.14
CA PRO A 11 -6.56 8.48 1.73
C PRO A 11 -5.58 7.48 1.10
N ILE A 12 -4.33 7.42 1.58
CA ILE A 12 -3.32 6.46 1.08
C ILE A 12 -3.71 5.03 1.46
N TYR A 13 -4.20 4.82 2.68
CA TYR A 13 -4.80 3.56 3.07
C TYR A 13 -6.13 3.30 2.35
N GLY A 14 -6.88 4.34 1.98
CA GLY A 14 -8.07 4.22 1.12
C GLY A 14 -7.76 3.72 -0.29
N LEU A 15 -6.55 3.97 -0.80
CA LEU A 15 -6.10 3.44 -2.09
C LEU A 15 -5.91 1.92 -2.08
N SER A 16 -5.99 1.26 -0.91
CA SER A 16 -6.11 -0.20 -0.82
C SER A 16 -7.33 -0.74 -1.57
N VAL A 17 -8.35 0.07 -1.86
CA VAL A 17 -9.47 -0.32 -2.74
C VAL A 17 -9.00 -0.70 -4.16
N PHE A 18 -7.88 -0.14 -4.63
CA PHE A 18 -7.31 -0.54 -5.93
C PHE A 18 -6.72 -1.96 -5.94
N LEU A 19 -6.54 -2.60 -4.77
CA LEU A 19 -6.13 -4.00 -4.68
C LEU A 19 -7.26 -4.96 -5.11
N GLU A 20 -8.53 -4.54 -4.98
CA GLU A 20 -9.71 -5.36 -5.25
C GLU A 20 -9.83 -5.82 -6.73
N PRO A 21 -9.74 -4.92 -7.75
CA PRO A 21 -9.69 -5.36 -9.15
C PRO A 21 -8.41 -6.15 -9.47
N LEU A 22 -7.32 -5.89 -8.74
CA LEU A 22 -6.06 -6.61 -8.86
C LEU A 22 -6.19 -8.08 -8.41
N HIS A 23 -6.89 -8.32 -7.30
CA HIS A 23 -7.17 -9.65 -6.75
C HIS A 23 -7.89 -10.53 -7.77
N ASN A 24 -8.93 -9.99 -8.41
CA ASN A 24 -9.69 -10.71 -9.44
C ASN A 24 -8.84 -11.09 -10.65
N TYR A 25 -7.90 -10.24 -11.06
CA TYR A 25 -7.01 -10.52 -12.19
C TYR A 25 -5.91 -11.52 -11.83
N LEU A 26 -5.45 -11.51 -10.58
CA LEU A 26 -4.31 -12.29 -10.10
C LEU A 26 -4.69 -13.65 -9.48
N ARG A 27 -5.98 -13.98 -9.41
CA ARG A 27 -6.47 -15.24 -8.84
C ARG A 27 -5.89 -16.49 -9.52
N SER A 28 -5.48 -16.38 -10.78
CA SER A 28 -4.84 -17.46 -11.56
C SER A 28 -3.34 -17.62 -11.28
N HIS A 29 -2.70 -16.67 -10.59
CA HIS A 29 -1.27 -16.65 -10.36
C HIS A 29 -0.91 -17.22 -8.97
N PRO A 30 0.30 -17.76 -8.81
CA PRO A 30 0.74 -18.27 -7.52
C PRO A 30 0.93 -17.14 -6.50
N TRP A 31 0.77 -17.49 -5.22
CA TRP A 31 0.75 -16.55 -4.09
C TRP A 31 1.97 -15.61 -4.01
N TRP A 32 3.15 -16.05 -4.46
CA TRP A 32 4.37 -15.24 -4.44
C TRP A 32 4.37 -14.13 -5.49
N ILE A 33 3.81 -14.37 -6.68
CA ILE A 33 3.64 -13.34 -7.72
C ILE A 33 2.60 -12.31 -7.25
N ARG A 34 1.49 -12.77 -6.67
CA ARG A 34 0.46 -11.91 -6.07
C ARG A 34 1.04 -10.97 -5.04
N GLY A 35 1.75 -11.50 -4.03
CA GLY A 35 2.37 -10.69 -2.98
C GLY A 35 3.38 -9.67 -3.52
N LEU A 36 4.16 -10.03 -4.55
CA LEU A 36 5.08 -9.09 -5.21
C LEU A 36 4.34 -7.95 -5.92
N ILE A 37 3.22 -8.26 -6.55
CA ILE A 37 2.42 -7.24 -7.23
C ILE A 37 1.75 -6.32 -6.21
N TYR A 38 1.21 -6.85 -5.11
CA TYR A 38 0.67 -6.01 -4.02
C TYR A 38 1.73 -5.11 -3.43
N LEU A 39 2.92 -5.64 -3.17
CA LEU A 39 4.06 -4.85 -2.74
C LEU A 39 4.37 -3.71 -3.73
N ALA A 40 4.44 -4.01 -5.03
CA ALA A 40 4.71 -3.02 -6.06
C ALA A 40 3.61 -1.95 -6.14
N THR A 41 2.35 -2.34 -6.02
CA THR A 41 1.20 -1.42 -6.01
C THR A 41 1.23 -0.51 -4.79
N ILE A 42 1.48 -1.05 -3.60
CA ILE A 42 1.59 -0.28 -2.35
C ILE A 42 2.74 0.73 -2.46
N TRP A 43 3.91 0.30 -2.94
CA TRP A 43 5.03 1.22 -3.17
C TRP A 43 4.72 2.29 -4.22
N ALA A 44 4.06 1.94 -5.32
CA ALA A 44 3.67 2.91 -6.33
C ALA A 44 2.71 3.98 -5.75
N ILE A 45 1.76 3.56 -4.92
CA ILE A 45 0.85 4.45 -4.20
C ILE A 45 1.60 5.34 -3.20
N GLU A 46 2.43 4.75 -2.34
CA GLU A 46 3.17 5.48 -1.32
C GLU A 46 4.15 6.49 -1.95
N PHE A 47 4.85 6.07 -3.01
CA PHE A 47 5.79 6.91 -3.75
C PHE A 47 5.08 8.06 -4.48
N SER A 48 3.98 7.77 -5.19
CA SER A 48 3.22 8.82 -5.89
C SER A 48 2.59 9.80 -4.90
N SER A 49 2.05 9.32 -3.79
CA SER A 49 1.53 10.16 -2.71
C SER A 49 2.63 11.02 -2.09
N GLY A 50 3.80 10.42 -1.81
CA GLY A 50 4.97 11.13 -1.27
C GLY A 50 5.42 12.27 -2.19
N ILE A 51 5.45 12.05 -3.51
CA ILE A 51 5.73 13.09 -4.51
C ILE A 51 4.66 14.16 -4.51
N ILE A 52 3.38 13.79 -4.62
CA ILE A 52 2.27 14.75 -4.67
C ILE A 52 2.27 15.64 -3.42
N LEU A 53 2.52 15.06 -2.25
CA LEU A 53 2.59 15.79 -1.00
C LEU A 53 3.81 16.70 -0.92
N ALA A 54 4.98 16.22 -1.36
CA ALA A 54 6.16 17.06 -1.46
C ALA A 54 5.93 18.25 -2.41
N LEU A 55 5.18 18.06 -3.49
CA LEU A 55 4.81 19.13 -4.43
C LEU A 55 3.80 20.12 -3.83
N ILE A 56 2.79 19.65 -3.10
CA ILE A 56 1.72 20.52 -2.56
C ILE A 56 2.15 21.23 -1.28
N LEU A 57 2.77 20.51 -0.34
CA LEU A 57 3.18 21.06 0.96
C LEU A 57 4.60 21.64 0.95
N GLY A 58 5.39 21.40 -0.11
CA GLY A 58 6.80 21.76 -0.20
C GLY A 58 7.74 20.86 0.61
N ASN A 59 7.20 19.91 1.38
CA ASN A 59 7.96 18.87 2.06
C ASN A 59 7.12 17.61 2.23
N CYS A 60 7.76 16.45 2.27
CA CYS A 60 7.07 15.19 2.55
C CYS A 60 6.80 15.06 4.05
N PRO A 61 5.56 14.74 4.46
CA PRO A 61 5.23 14.62 5.88
C PRO A 61 5.89 13.41 6.55
N TRP A 62 6.31 12.40 5.78
CA TRP A 62 7.20 11.34 6.24
C TRP A 62 8.47 11.35 5.39
N HIS A 63 9.61 11.21 6.04
CA HIS A 63 10.89 11.10 5.35
C HIS A 63 11.70 9.98 6.00
N TYR A 64 11.88 8.88 5.27
CA TYR A 64 12.68 7.77 5.73
C TYR A 64 14.16 8.12 5.52
N SER A 65 14.98 8.06 6.56
CA SER A 65 16.43 8.33 6.47
C SER A 65 17.29 7.05 6.38
N ASP A 66 16.66 5.92 6.12
CA ASP A 66 17.32 4.63 6.08
C ASP A 66 18.21 4.45 4.84
N PRO A 67 19.30 3.66 4.91
CA PRO A 67 20.16 3.41 3.75
C PRO A 67 19.46 2.65 2.62
N LEU A 68 18.32 2.01 2.91
CA LEU A 68 17.47 1.30 1.97
C LEU A 68 16.23 2.11 1.56
N ASN A 69 16.21 3.42 1.84
CA ASN A 69 15.17 4.30 1.36
C ASN A 69 15.30 4.50 -0.17
N VAL A 70 14.18 4.83 -0.81
CA VAL A 70 14.16 5.31 -2.19
C VAL A 70 13.60 6.72 -2.17
N ASN A 71 14.45 7.70 -2.44
CA ASN A 71 14.14 9.14 -2.37
C ASN A 71 13.56 9.61 -1.03
N GLY A 72 13.74 8.82 0.04
CA GLY A 72 13.14 9.07 1.35
C GLY A 72 11.61 8.93 1.42
N TYR A 73 10.94 8.52 0.33
CA TYR A 73 9.48 8.36 0.26
C TYR A 73 9.01 6.95 0.58
N ILE A 74 9.77 5.94 0.16
CA ILE A 74 9.53 4.52 0.45
C ILE A 74 10.80 3.90 1.03
N THR A 75 10.67 2.80 1.76
CA THR A 75 11.80 2.04 2.29
C THR A 75 11.71 0.58 1.87
N LEU A 76 12.77 0.07 1.26
CA LEU A 76 12.88 -1.33 0.84
C LEU A 76 12.94 -2.27 2.04
N ARG A 77 13.29 -1.76 3.23
CA ARG A 77 13.32 -2.57 4.46
C ARG A 77 11.93 -3.08 4.86
N MET A 78 10.88 -2.33 4.55
CA MET A 78 9.50 -2.73 4.83
C MET A 78 8.90 -3.61 3.71
N ALA A 79 9.68 -3.97 2.68
CA ALA A 79 9.24 -4.90 1.64
C ALA A 79 8.57 -6.18 2.18
N PRO A 80 9.16 -6.93 3.14
CA PRO A 80 8.52 -8.12 3.68
C PRO A 80 7.21 -7.81 4.42
N GLU A 81 7.14 -6.68 5.12
CA GLU A 81 5.94 -6.27 5.88
C GLU A 81 4.79 -5.95 4.92
N TRP A 82 5.07 -5.20 3.86
CA TRP A 82 4.08 -4.84 2.83
C TRP A 82 3.65 -6.04 1.97
N PHE A 83 4.57 -6.95 1.68
CA PHE A 83 4.26 -8.21 1.00
C PHE A 83 3.27 -9.04 1.82
N LEU A 84 3.52 -9.20 3.12
CA LEU A 84 2.62 -9.92 4.02
C LEU A 84 1.29 -9.19 4.22
N ALA A 85 1.31 -7.86 4.31
CA ALA A 85 0.10 -7.05 4.39
C ALA A 85 -0.78 -7.24 3.15
N GLY A 86 -0.20 -7.23 1.94
CA GLY A 86 -0.92 -7.48 0.69
C GLY A 86 -1.60 -8.86 0.67
N LEU A 87 -0.89 -9.91 1.07
CA LEU A 87 -1.48 -11.25 1.20
C LEU A 87 -2.57 -11.31 2.28
N GLY A 88 -2.40 -10.58 3.38
CA GLY A 88 -3.40 -10.45 4.43
C GLY A 88 -4.68 -9.76 3.95
N PHE A 89 -4.55 -8.70 3.13
CA PHE A 89 -5.69 -8.04 2.49
C PHE A 89 -6.46 -8.98 1.59
N GLU A 90 -5.77 -9.81 0.82
CA GLU A 90 -6.43 -10.81 -0.02
C GLU A 90 -7.17 -11.86 0.81
N PHE A 91 -6.55 -12.34 1.89
CA PHE A 91 -7.19 -13.27 2.82
C PHE A 91 -8.45 -12.66 3.45
N ILE A 92 -8.39 -11.38 3.85
CA ILE A 92 -9.56 -10.67 4.40
C ILE A 92 -10.63 -10.50 3.32
N HIS A 93 -10.24 -10.21 2.07
CA HIS A 93 -11.16 -10.06 0.95
C HIS A 93 -11.89 -11.38 0.64
N ASP A 94 -11.17 -12.49 0.50
CA ASP A 94 -11.78 -13.82 0.33
C ASP A 94 -12.67 -14.21 1.53
N PHE A 95 -12.30 -13.81 2.75
CA PHE A 95 -13.11 -14.02 3.96
C PHE A 95 -14.40 -13.18 3.94
N LEU A 96 -14.34 -11.94 3.43
CA LEU A 96 -15.52 -11.09 3.28
C LEU A 96 -16.44 -11.59 2.17
N ASP A 97 -15.89 -12.06 1.04
CA ASP A 97 -16.65 -12.66 -0.07
C ASP A 97 -17.36 -13.96 0.33
N THR A 98 -16.81 -14.71 1.28
CA THR A 98 -17.43 -15.94 1.80
C THR A 98 -18.52 -15.68 2.83
N LEU A 99 -18.60 -14.47 3.40
CA LEU A 99 -19.72 -14.09 4.24
C LEU A 99 -20.97 -13.86 3.36
N PRO A 100 -22.17 -14.29 3.79
CA PRO A 100 -23.42 -14.06 3.08
C PRO A 100 -23.89 -12.60 3.23
N LEU A 101 -22.97 -11.64 3.18
CA LEU A 101 -23.27 -10.21 3.17
C LEU A 101 -23.52 -9.82 1.73
N LYS A 102 -24.80 -9.88 1.35
CA LYS A 102 -25.31 -9.36 0.09
C LYS A 102 -25.25 -7.82 0.18
N ILE A 103 -24.12 -7.23 -0.19
CA ILE A 103 -23.96 -5.78 -0.35
C ILE A 103 -24.18 -5.43 -1.82
#